data_AF-A0A952GC90-F1
#
_entry.id   AF-A0A952GC90-F1
#
_cell.length_a   1.000
_cell.length_b   1.000
_cell.length_c   1.000
_cell.angle_alpha   90.00
_cell.angle_beta   90.00
_cell.angle_gamma   90.00
#
_symmetry.space_group_name_H-M   'P 1'
#
loop_
_entity.id
_entity.type
_entity.pdbx_description
1 polymer ?
#
loop_
_entity_poly.entity_id
_entity_poly.type
_entity_poly.pdbx_seq_one_letter_code
_entity_poly.pdbx_strand_id
1 'polypeptide(L)'
;MGDKVHLSREDLLLLQDGELTPAEAAAAELHLSACEACRTLKLRTEETFAAAVATIVAETSQMPDDQRNTLHHRIVSARRRPWAIGFASAAAGLLVAVGLGISLHRNHQAIVPYLEDRPVPNPQLTPGAVRVMALGEVCGEKDDDLDPAVPAVTQQVVFAEYHVPQQQRGKEFQVDYLISPQLGGTAEIRNLWPQPYSAMWNAQAKDMLERRLHGMVCSGTVTLEQAQQELAGDWIESYKREFKTQAPLRVEAGLERPLLP
;
A
#
# COMPACT_ATOMS: atom_id res chain seq x y z
N MET A 1 9.75 0.47 -43.87
CA MET A 1 9.53 1.58 -42.91
C MET A 1 9.56 0.95 -41.52
N GLY A 2 10.66 1.08 -40.80
CA GLY A 2 10.85 0.42 -39.49
C GLY A 2 9.97 1.03 -38.41
N ASP A 3 9.47 0.19 -37.51
CA ASP A 3 8.75 0.61 -36.29
C ASP A 3 9.56 1.68 -35.55
N LYS A 4 8.96 2.86 -35.40
CA LYS A 4 9.54 3.90 -34.56
C LYS A 4 9.24 3.52 -33.12
N VAL A 5 10.24 3.00 -32.43
CA VAL A 5 10.18 2.77 -30.98
C VAL A 5 9.97 4.12 -30.30
N HIS A 6 8.86 4.28 -29.60
CA HIS A 6 8.50 5.46 -28.82
C HIS A 6 8.73 5.21 -27.33
N LEU A 7 9.02 6.26 -26.57
CA LEU A 7 9.02 6.17 -25.10
C LEU A 7 7.61 5.88 -24.61
N SER A 8 7.50 4.96 -23.64
CA SER A 8 6.24 4.68 -22.96
C SER A 8 5.87 5.81 -21.99
N ARG A 9 4.63 5.83 -21.53
CA ARG A 9 4.19 6.77 -20.50
C ARG A 9 4.94 6.55 -19.18
N GLU A 10 5.32 5.31 -18.88
CA GLU A 10 6.10 4.94 -17.72
C GLU A 10 7.53 5.51 -17.81
N ASP A 11 8.19 5.38 -18.96
CA ASP A 11 9.54 5.92 -19.16
C ASP A 11 9.59 7.45 -18.96
N LEU A 12 8.52 8.15 -19.38
CA LEU A 12 8.41 9.61 -19.21
C LEU A 12 8.22 10.01 -17.74
N LEU A 13 7.49 9.20 -16.97
CA LEU A 13 7.32 9.42 -15.53
C LEU A 13 8.62 9.17 -14.79
N LEU A 14 9.29 8.04 -15.08
CA LEU A 14 10.59 7.70 -14.50
C LEU A 14 11.65 8.78 -14.84
N LEU A 15 11.62 9.34 -16.06
CA LEU A 15 12.50 10.44 -16.44
C LEU A 15 12.20 11.72 -15.63
N GLN A 16 10.92 12.06 -15.45
CA GLN A 16 10.49 13.26 -14.72
C GLN A 16 10.82 13.18 -13.23
N ASP A 17 10.69 12.01 -12.64
CA ASP A 17 10.95 11.76 -11.21
C ASP A 17 12.44 11.53 -10.91
N GLY A 18 13.30 11.49 -11.95
CA GLY A 18 14.73 11.26 -11.82
C GLY A 18 15.10 9.82 -11.45
N GLU A 19 14.20 8.87 -11.73
CA GLU A 19 14.30 7.46 -11.36
C GLU A 19 14.97 6.59 -12.43
N LEU A 20 15.17 7.12 -13.65
CA LEU A 20 15.97 6.47 -14.68
C LEU A 20 17.47 6.48 -14.31
N THR A 21 18.20 5.44 -14.72
CA THR A 21 19.66 5.47 -14.62
C THR A 21 20.22 6.61 -15.49
N PRO A 22 21.43 7.14 -15.21
CA PRO A 22 22.00 8.23 -16.01
C PRO A 22 22.08 7.91 -17.52
N ALA A 23 22.27 6.64 -17.88
CA ALA A 23 22.34 6.22 -19.28
C ALA A 23 20.96 6.19 -19.95
N GLU A 24 19.94 5.70 -19.24
CA GLU A 24 18.54 5.68 -19.71
C GLU A 24 17.96 7.10 -19.78
N ALA A 25 18.25 7.94 -18.79
CA ALA A 25 17.85 9.35 -18.78
C ALA A 25 18.44 10.09 -19.98
N ALA A 26 19.75 9.93 -20.24
CA ALA A 26 20.39 10.52 -21.42
C ALA A 26 19.80 10.01 -22.74
N ALA A 27 19.48 8.71 -22.83
CA ALA A 27 18.84 8.14 -24.01
C ALA A 27 17.40 8.66 -24.21
N ALA A 28 16.64 8.80 -23.13
CA ALA A 28 15.28 9.32 -23.16
C ALA A 28 15.25 10.82 -23.51
N GLU A 29 16.16 11.62 -22.94
CA GLU A 29 16.33 13.04 -23.29
C GLU A 29 16.74 13.22 -24.75
N LEU A 30 17.67 12.39 -25.25
CA LEU A 30 18.06 12.37 -26.65
C LEU A 30 16.87 12.01 -27.54
N HIS A 31 16.05 11.02 -27.16
CA HIS A 31 14.85 10.65 -27.88
C HIS A 31 13.81 11.80 -27.90
N LEU A 32 13.57 12.47 -26.78
CA LEU A 32 12.67 13.63 -26.68
C LEU A 32 13.12 14.81 -27.53
N SER A 33 14.43 14.98 -27.73
CA SER A 33 14.96 16.00 -28.64
C SER A 33 14.57 15.72 -30.11
N ALA A 34 14.43 14.45 -30.49
CA ALA A 34 14.19 14.01 -31.86
C ALA A 34 12.73 13.59 -32.14
N CYS A 35 11.91 13.34 -31.12
CA CYS A 35 10.54 12.82 -31.28
C CYS A 35 9.46 13.79 -30.76
N GLU A 36 8.72 14.41 -31.68
CA GLU A 36 7.63 15.35 -31.35
C GLU A 36 6.44 14.67 -30.65
N ALA A 37 6.13 13.41 -31.00
CA ALA A 37 5.05 12.64 -30.38
C ALA A 37 5.32 12.41 -28.89
N CYS A 38 6.55 12.01 -28.53
CA CYS A 38 6.93 11.80 -27.14
C CYS A 38 7.00 13.12 -26.35
N ARG A 39 7.37 14.25 -26.97
CA ARG A 39 7.27 15.57 -26.32
C ARG A 39 5.83 15.95 -25.99
N THR A 40 4.92 15.74 -26.95
CA THR A 40 3.49 16.02 -26.72
C THR A 40 2.91 15.12 -25.63
N LEU A 41 3.32 13.86 -25.58
CA LEU A 41 2.91 12.94 -24.51
C LEU A 41 3.42 13.41 -23.14
N LYS A 42 4.68 13.84 -23.05
CA LYS A 42 5.29 14.38 -21.82
C LYS A 42 4.54 15.62 -21.31
N LEU A 43 4.20 16.55 -22.19
CA LEU A 43 3.43 17.75 -21.81
C LEU A 43 2.05 17.39 -21.24
N ARG A 44 1.35 16.43 -21.86
CA ARG A 44 0.04 15.96 -21.36
C ARG A 44 0.14 15.29 -19.99
N THR A 45 1.21 14.53 -19.74
CA THR A 45 1.42 13.92 -18.42
C THR A 45 1.72 14.98 -17.36
N GLU A 46 2.54 15.99 -17.69
CA GLU A 46 2.84 17.12 -16.80
C GLU A 46 1.59 17.94 -16.47
N GLU A 47 0.70 18.19 -17.44
CA GLU A 47 -0.58 18.88 -17.22
C GLU A 47 -1.51 18.11 -16.26
N THR A 48 -1.61 16.78 -16.41
CA THR A 48 -2.43 15.96 -15.50
C THR A 48 -1.89 15.97 -14.07
N PHE A 49 -0.56 15.96 -13.92
CA PHE A 49 0.07 16.04 -12.62
C PHE A 49 -0.11 17.43 -11.98
N ALA A 50 0.08 18.50 -12.75
CA ALA A 50 -0.12 19.87 -12.28
C ALA A 50 -1.57 20.11 -11.82
N ALA A 51 -2.55 19.56 -12.53
CA ALA A 51 -3.96 19.62 -12.13
C ALA A 51 -4.23 18.89 -10.80
N ALA A 52 -3.63 17.70 -10.60
CA ALA A 52 -3.77 16.96 -9.34
C ALA A 52 -3.12 17.71 -8.16
N VAL A 53 -1.91 18.26 -8.36
CA VAL A 53 -1.22 19.07 -7.34
C VAL A 53 -2.00 20.32 -6.99
N ALA A 54 -2.62 20.99 -7.98
CA ALA A 54 -3.44 22.17 -7.73
C ALA A 54 -4.62 21.87 -6.79
N THR A 55 -5.25 20.69 -6.89
CA THR A 55 -6.33 20.25 -5.99
C THR A 55 -5.83 20.09 -4.55
N ILE A 56 -4.68 19.42 -4.36
CA ILE A 56 -4.08 19.23 -3.04
C ILE A 56 -3.66 20.57 -2.41
N VAL A 57 -3.11 21.48 -3.22
CA VAL A 57 -2.74 22.82 -2.77
C VAL A 57 -3.99 23.63 -2.38
N ALA A 58 -5.09 23.49 -3.11
CA ALA A 58 -6.36 24.13 -2.76
C ALA A 58 -6.91 23.61 -1.41
N GLU A 59 -6.86 22.30 -1.16
CA GLU A 59 -7.27 21.72 0.13
C GLU A 59 -6.37 22.17 1.29
N THR A 60 -5.05 22.16 1.10
CA THR A 60 -4.09 22.58 2.14
C THR A 60 -4.07 24.09 2.38
N SER A 61 -4.57 24.89 1.43
CA SER A 61 -4.74 26.33 1.61
C SER A 61 -5.87 26.73 2.55
N GLN A 62 -6.70 25.77 3.02
CA GLN A 62 -7.69 25.97 4.08
C GLN A 62 -7.11 25.84 5.51
N MET A 63 -5.83 25.49 5.66
CA MET A 63 -5.17 25.49 6.98
C MET A 63 -4.97 26.92 7.50
N PRO A 64 -5.38 27.24 8.75
CA PRO A 64 -5.19 28.56 9.33
C PRO A 64 -3.72 28.97 9.42
N ASP A 65 -3.44 30.25 9.14
CA ASP A 65 -2.07 30.81 9.03
C ASP A 65 -1.25 30.68 10.32
N ASP A 66 -1.89 30.54 11.47
CA ASP A 66 -1.23 30.39 12.78
C ASP A 66 -0.50 29.03 12.90
N GLN A 67 -1.10 27.95 12.41
CA GLN A 67 -0.50 26.62 12.40
C GLN A 67 0.66 26.55 11.40
N ARG A 68 0.50 27.17 10.22
CA ARG A 68 1.54 27.26 9.19
C ARG A 68 2.76 28.03 9.70
N ASN A 69 2.55 29.18 10.34
CA ASN A 69 3.62 30.00 10.91
C ASN A 69 4.32 29.31 12.08
N THR A 70 3.58 28.57 12.92
CA THR A 70 4.16 27.80 14.02
C THR A 70 5.08 26.69 13.51
N LEU A 71 4.69 25.98 12.46
CA LEU A 71 5.52 24.95 11.82
C LEU A 71 6.79 25.55 11.18
N HIS A 72 6.63 26.63 10.41
CA HIS A 72 7.77 27.35 9.83
C HIS A 72 8.78 27.81 10.90
N HIS A 73 8.29 28.36 12.01
CA HIS A 73 9.15 28.84 13.09
C HIS A 73 9.93 27.70 13.77
N ARG A 74 9.31 26.52 13.91
CA ARG A 74 9.98 25.31 14.44
C ARG A 74 11.11 24.85 13.51
N ILE A 75 10.86 24.78 12.20
CA ILE A 75 11.86 24.34 11.21
C ILE A 75 13.06 25.30 11.16
N VAL A 76 12.82 26.61 11.16
CA VAL A 76 13.88 27.62 11.12
C VAL A 76 14.70 27.64 12.42
N SER A 77 14.05 27.43 13.57
CA SER A 77 14.73 27.37 14.87
C SER A 77 15.62 26.13 15.04
N ALA A 78 15.27 25.01 14.39
CA ALA A 78 16.10 23.81 14.35
C ALA A 78 17.40 24.01 13.55
N ARG A 79 17.42 24.95 12.60
CA ARG A 79 18.58 25.25 11.73
C ARG A 79 19.59 26.22 12.35
N ARG A 80 19.28 26.85 13.49
CA ARG A 80 20.08 27.92 14.13
C ARG A 80 20.77 27.51 15.44
N ARG A 81 21.22 26.26 15.58
CA ARG A 81 22.14 25.88 16.67
C ARG A 81 23.58 25.83 16.14
N PRO A 82 24.42 26.86 16.38
CA PRO A 82 25.81 26.81 16.00
C PRO A 82 26.54 25.84 16.93
N TRP A 83 26.85 24.66 16.40
CA TRP A 83 27.94 23.79 16.84
C TRP A 83 29.19 24.61 17.26
N ALA A 84 29.58 24.49 18.52
CA ALA A 84 30.87 24.95 19.00
C ALA A 84 31.96 24.10 18.33
N ILE A 85 32.78 24.74 17.51
CA ILE A 85 33.93 24.10 16.85
C ILE A 85 35.06 24.00 17.88
N GLY A 86 35.37 22.78 18.29
CA GLY A 86 36.58 22.43 19.03
C GLY A 86 36.56 20.94 19.35
N PHE A 87 37.53 20.18 18.80
CA PHE A 87 37.83 18.76 19.07
C PHE A 87 37.23 17.65 18.19
N ALA A 88 36.68 17.93 16.99
CA ALA A 88 35.91 16.91 16.24
C ALA A 88 36.57 16.33 14.96
N SER A 89 37.89 16.13 14.89
CA SER A 89 38.50 15.53 13.68
C SER A 89 38.58 13.99 13.70
N ALA A 90 38.62 13.36 14.88
CA ALA A 90 38.66 11.88 14.97
C ALA A 90 37.26 11.25 15.18
N ALA A 91 36.39 11.89 15.96
CA ALA A 91 35.02 11.42 16.19
C ALA A 91 34.13 11.53 14.94
N ALA A 92 34.35 12.55 14.10
CA ALA A 92 33.62 12.73 12.85
C ALA A 92 33.93 11.62 11.83
N GLY A 93 35.19 11.16 11.74
CA GLY A 93 35.56 10.04 10.86
C GLY A 93 34.91 8.72 11.28
N LEU A 94 34.85 8.44 12.58
CA LEU A 94 34.18 7.26 13.12
C LEU A 94 32.66 7.33 12.92
N LEU A 95 32.04 8.49 13.11
CA LEU A 95 30.61 8.70 12.88
C LEU A 95 30.23 8.60 11.38
N VAL A 96 31.10 9.03 10.46
CA VAL A 96 30.89 8.87 9.02
C VAL A 96 31.06 7.41 8.61
N ALA A 97 32.06 6.69 9.12
CA ALA A 97 32.24 5.26 8.83
C ALA A 97 31.13 4.39 9.43
N VAL A 98 30.69 4.69 10.66
CA VAL A 98 29.51 4.06 11.29
C VAL A 98 28.23 4.46 10.55
N GLY A 99 28.10 5.71 10.11
CA GLY A 99 26.97 6.19 9.31
C GLY A 99 26.88 5.55 7.91
N LEU A 100 28.02 5.33 7.25
CA LEU A 100 28.12 4.58 5.99
C LEU A 100 27.88 3.09 6.20
N GLY A 101 28.43 2.50 7.28
CA GLY A 101 28.17 1.11 7.66
C GLY A 101 26.70 0.86 7.98
N ILE A 102 26.05 1.77 8.72
CA ILE A 102 24.61 1.72 9.00
C ILE A 102 23.81 1.96 7.72
N SER A 103 24.19 2.90 6.84
CA SER A 103 23.45 3.13 5.57
C SER A 103 23.55 1.95 4.60
N LEU A 104 24.72 1.31 4.51
CA LEU A 104 24.90 0.12 3.67
C LEU A 104 24.25 -1.13 4.28
N HIS A 105 24.17 -1.24 5.62
CA HIS A 105 23.45 -2.32 6.30
C HIS A 105 21.93 -2.13 6.28
N ARG A 106 21.46 -0.88 6.35
CA ARG A 106 20.03 -0.51 6.33
C ARG A 106 19.39 -0.68 4.94
N ASN A 107 20.18 -0.92 3.90
CA ASN A 107 19.67 -1.25 2.57
C ASN A 107 19.24 -2.72 2.42
N HIS A 108 19.42 -3.56 3.46
CA HIS A 108 19.10 -5.00 3.39
C HIS A 108 17.97 -5.48 4.31
N GLN A 109 17.30 -4.61 5.07
CA GLN A 109 16.16 -5.01 5.90
C GLN A 109 15.08 -3.93 5.96
N ALA A 110 14.13 -4.02 5.03
CA ALA A 110 12.77 -3.54 5.27
C ALA A 110 11.81 -4.61 4.73
N ILE A 111 11.90 -5.81 5.31
CA ILE A 111 10.74 -6.70 5.32
C ILE A 111 9.70 -5.94 6.13
N VAL A 112 8.50 -5.80 5.57
CA VAL A 112 7.42 -5.10 6.23
C VAL A 112 7.16 -5.78 7.58
N PRO A 113 7.19 -5.07 8.73
CA PRO A 113 7.28 -5.69 10.07
C PRO A 113 6.18 -6.71 10.44
N TYR A 114 5.07 -6.78 9.69
CA TYR A 114 3.95 -7.70 9.94
C TYR A 114 4.01 -9.00 9.12
N LEU A 115 5.12 -9.27 8.43
CA LEU A 115 5.25 -10.41 7.49
C LEU A 115 5.83 -11.69 8.10
N GLU A 116 6.24 -11.69 9.37
CA GLU A 116 6.73 -12.90 10.01
C GLU A 116 5.54 -13.74 10.52
N ASP A 117 5.27 -14.86 9.83
CA ASP A 117 4.31 -15.94 10.08
C ASP A 117 2.80 -15.62 10.18
N ARG A 118 2.41 -14.38 10.44
CA ARG A 118 1.00 -13.97 10.58
C ARG A 118 0.72 -12.61 9.90
N PRO A 119 0.38 -12.60 8.60
CA PRO A 119 0.10 -11.37 7.87
C PRO A 119 -1.26 -10.78 8.27
N VAL A 120 -1.23 -9.97 9.32
CA VAL A 120 -2.35 -9.11 9.73
C VAL A 120 -2.02 -7.65 9.42
N PRO A 121 -2.98 -6.84 8.95
CA PRO A 121 -2.71 -5.43 8.66
C PRO A 121 -2.41 -4.63 9.93
N ASN A 122 -1.72 -3.50 9.76
CA ASN A 122 -1.54 -2.54 10.84
C ASN A 122 -2.89 -1.84 11.14
N PRO A 123 -3.48 -2.00 12.34
CA PRO A 123 -4.81 -1.45 12.64
C PRO A 123 -4.86 0.08 12.67
N GLN A 124 -3.70 0.76 12.75
CA GLN A 124 -3.63 2.22 12.64
C GLN A 124 -3.77 2.72 11.20
N LEU A 125 -3.32 1.91 10.23
CA LEU A 125 -3.42 2.22 8.80
C LEU A 125 -4.72 1.69 8.21
N THR A 126 -5.07 0.45 8.57
CA THR A 126 -6.24 -0.26 8.06
C THR A 126 -7.13 -0.72 9.20
N PRO A 127 -7.90 0.18 9.84
CA PRO A 127 -8.87 -0.18 10.88
C PRO A 127 -10.10 -0.93 10.38
N GLY A 128 -10.34 -0.99 9.06
CA GLY A 128 -11.51 -1.64 8.47
C GLY A 128 -12.66 -0.66 8.23
N ALA A 129 -12.52 0.22 7.24
CA ALA A 129 -13.58 1.17 6.90
C ALA A 129 -14.80 0.49 6.24
N VAL A 130 -15.98 0.69 6.84
CA VAL A 130 -17.25 0.10 6.42
C VAL A 130 -18.29 1.16 6.06
N ARG A 131 -19.24 0.79 5.20
CA ARG A 131 -20.45 1.56 4.91
C ARG A 131 -21.64 0.95 5.65
N VAL A 132 -22.63 1.79 5.96
CA VAL A 132 -23.90 1.32 6.50
C VAL A 132 -24.62 0.51 5.42
N MET A 133 -25.02 -0.71 5.76
CA MET A 133 -25.79 -1.60 4.88
C MET A 133 -26.94 -2.24 5.65
N ALA A 134 -28.04 -2.44 4.95
CA ALA A 134 -29.12 -3.29 5.47
C ALA A 134 -28.78 -4.77 5.24
N LEU A 135 -29.28 -5.65 6.12
CA LEU A 135 -29.06 -7.10 5.99
C LEU A 135 -29.55 -7.65 4.65
N GLY A 136 -30.64 -7.09 4.11
CA GLY A 136 -31.16 -7.48 2.79
C GLY A 136 -30.25 -7.12 1.63
N GLU A 137 -29.40 -6.10 1.78
CA GLU A 137 -28.38 -5.74 0.79
C GLU A 137 -27.19 -6.70 0.88
N VAL A 138 -26.72 -6.98 2.10
CA VAL A 138 -25.64 -7.95 2.37
C VAL A 138 -26.00 -9.34 1.83
N CYS A 139 -27.23 -9.79 2.07
CA CYS A 139 -27.69 -11.14 1.76
C CYS A 139 -28.43 -11.26 0.42
N GLY A 140 -28.55 -10.15 -0.33
CA GLY A 140 -29.17 -10.12 -1.65
C GLY A 140 -28.21 -10.52 -2.78
N GLU A 141 -26.91 -10.31 -2.57
CA GLU A 141 -25.84 -10.69 -3.49
C GLU A 141 -25.71 -12.23 -3.50
N LYS A 142 -25.70 -12.84 -4.69
CA LYS A 142 -25.54 -14.30 -4.88
C LYS A 142 -24.12 -14.72 -5.22
N ASP A 143 -23.27 -13.75 -5.50
CA ASP A 143 -21.86 -13.97 -5.81
C ASP A 143 -21.05 -13.68 -4.54
N ASP A 144 -20.38 -14.70 -4.05
CA ASP A 144 -19.67 -14.72 -2.78
C ASP A 144 -18.16 -14.43 -2.93
N ASP A 145 -17.72 -13.98 -4.12
CA ASP A 145 -16.30 -13.82 -4.46
C ASP A 145 -16.00 -12.65 -5.43
N LEU A 146 -16.67 -11.50 -5.25
CA LEU A 146 -16.44 -10.31 -6.11
C LEU A 146 -15.90 -9.12 -5.33
N ASP A 147 -14.62 -9.20 -4.97
CA ASP A 147 -13.89 -8.02 -4.54
C ASP A 147 -13.54 -7.17 -5.77
N PRO A 148 -14.06 -5.93 -5.89
CA PRO A 148 -13.74 -5.09 -7.03
C PRO A 148 -12.24 -4.79 -7.06
N ALA A 149 -11.64 -4.91 -8.24
CA ALA A 149 -10.25 -4.60 -8.45
C ALA A 149 -9.91 -3.18 -7.96
N VAL A 150 -8.96 -3.07 -7.04
CA VAL A 150 -8.48 -1.80 -6.51
C VAL A 150 -7.73 -1.03 -7.62
N PRO A 151 -8.07 0.24 -7.92
CA PRO A 151 -7.37 1.01 -8.95
C PRO A 151 -5.87 1.15 -8.65
N ALA A 152 -5.03 1.11 -9.69
CA ALA A 152 -3.57 1.15 -9.54
C ALA A 152 -3.06 2.37 -8.73
N VAL A 153 -3.71 3.53 -8.88
CA VAL A 153 -3.38 4.74 -8.11
C VAL A 153 -3.61 4.50 -6.61
N THR A 154 -4.73 3.90 -6.24
CA THR A 154 -5.04 3.55 -4.84
C THR A 154 -4.05 2.51 -4.32
N GLN A 155 -3.68 1.51 -5.13
CA GLN A 155 -2.70 0.51 -4.72
C GLN A 155 -1.34 1.15 -4.39
N GLN A 156 -0.89 2.12 -5.19
CA GLN A 156 0.35 2.85 -4.95
C GLN A 156 0.32 3.62 -3.62
N VAL A 157 -0.80 4.24 -3.27
CA VAL A 157 -0.96 4.93 -1.98
C VAL A 157 -0.87 3.94 -0.82
N VAL A 158 -1.58 2.81 -0.89
CA VAL A 158 -1.54 1.76 0.15
C VAL A 158 -0.12 1.23 0.33
N PHE A 159 0.58 0.89 -0.76
CA PHE A 159 1.96 0.44 -0.70
C PHE A 159 2.91 1.49 -0.11
N ALA A 160 2.67 2.78 -0.36
CA ALA A 160 3.47 3.87 0.19
C ALA A 160 3.24 4.03 1.70
N GLU A 161 1.99 4.00 2.19
CA GLU A 161 1.67 4.08 3.63
C GLU A 161 2.29 2.93 4.42
N TYR A 162 2.31 1.75 3.81
CA TYR A 162 2.89 0.54 4.36
C TYR A 162 4.40 0.43 4.15
N HIS A 163 5.03 1.42 3.50
CA HIS A 163 6.46 1.45 3.20
C HIS A 163 6.95 0.20 2.43
N VAL A 164 6.10 -0.37 1.58
CA VAL A 164 6.44 -1.53 0.74
C VAL A 164 7.45 -1.11 -0.32
N PRO A 165 8.63 -1.75 -0.41
CA PRO A 165 9.62 -1.47 -1.45
C PRO A 165 9.06 -1.67 -2.86
N GLN A 166 9.36 -0.75 -3.78
CA GLN A 166 8.82 -0.78 -5.16
C GLN A 166 9.10 -2.11 -5.88
N GLN A 167 10.27 -2.71 -5.63
CA GLN A 167 10.68 -3.97 -6.24
C GLN A 167 9.78 -5.15 -5.84
N GLN A 168 9.07 -5.05 -4.71
CA GLN A 168 8.17 -6.07 -4.16
C GLN A 168 6.69 -5.82 -4.50
N ARG A 169 6.32 -4.57 -4.81
CA ARG A 169 4.94 -4.18 -5.15
C ARG A 169 4.44 -4.98 -6.36
N GLY A 170 3.26 -5.58 -6.24
CA GLY A 170 2.63 -6.39 -7.29
C GLY A 170 3.30 -7.73 -7.59
N LYS A 171 4.45 -8.05 -6.97
CA LYS A 171 5.13 -9.35 -7.09
C LYS A 171 4.94 -10.20 -5.85
N GLU A 172 5.08 -9.58 -4.68
CA GLU A 172 4.98 -10.24 -3.39
C GLU A 172 3.65 -9.94 -2.70
N PHE A 173 2.97 -8.87 -3.13
CA PHE A 173 1.75 -8.36 -2.50
C PHE A 173 0.64 -8.04 -3.50
N GLN A 174 -0.60 -8.36 -3.12
CA GLN A 174 -1.81 -7.72 -3.63
C GLN A 174 -2.30 -6.66 -2.64
N VAL A 175 -2.99 -5.63 -3.14
CA VAL A 175 -3.77 -4.76 -2.25
C VAL A 175 -5.17 -5.33 -2.11
N ASP A 176 -5.53 -5.65 -0.88
CA ASP A 176 -6.78 -6.35 -0.55
C ASP A 176 -7.60 -5.60 0.49
N TYR A 177 -8.90 -5.91 0.56
CA TYR A 177 -9.82 -5.39 1.56
C TYR A 177 -9.60 -6.10 2.90
N LEU A 178 -9.60 -5.39 4.02
CA LEU A 178 -9.59 -6.01 5.35
C LEU A 178 -10.98 -6.57 5.68
N ILE A 179 -12.01 -5.76 5.47
CA ILE A 179 -13.42 -6.18 5.49
C ILE A 179 -13.89 -6.25 4.05
N SER A 180 -14.38 -7.40 3.60
CA SER A 180 -14.86 -7.55 2.23
C SER A 180 -16.08 -6.65 1.93
N PRO A 181 -16.25 -6.18 0.68
CA PRO A 181 -17.42 -5.41 0.26
C PRO A 181 -18.77 -6.11 0.49
N GLN A 182 -18.81 -7.44 0.46
CA GLN A 182 -20.03 -8.23 0.73
C GLN A 182 -20.41 -8.17 2.21
N LEU A 183 -19.45 -7.90 3.10
CA LEU A 183 -19.67 -7.60 4.52
C LEU A 183 -19.67 -6.09 4.80
N GLY A 184 -19.85 -5.26 3.77
CA GLY A 184 -19.97 -3.80 3.90
C GLY A 184 -18.66 -3.04 4.00
N GLY A 185 -17.53 -3.68 3.68
CA GLY A 185 -16.26 -3.00 3.49
C GLY A 185 -16.29 -1.98 2.36
N THR A 186 -15.47 -0.94 2.48
CA THR A 186 -15.32 0.12 1.47
C THR A 186 -13.98 0.02 0.75
N ALA A 187 -13.85 0.67 -0.41
CA ALA A 187 -12.58 0.81 -1.12
C ALA A 187 -11.72 1.97 -0.59
N GLU A 188 -12.01 2.47 0.61
CA GLU A 188 -11.19 3.49 1.25
C GLU A 188 -9.85 2.91 1.68
N ILE A 189 -8.78 3.72 1.63
CA ILE A 189 -7.42 3.30 2.04
C ILE A 189 -7.43 2.69 3.45
N ARG A 190 -8.28 3.17 4.34
CA ARG A 190 -8.47 2.66 5.71
C ARG A 190 -9.07 1.25 5.81
N ASN A 191 -9.47 0.66 4.69
CA ASN A 191 -9.90 -0.73 4.58
C ASN A 191 -8.99 -1.54 3.63
N LEU A 192 -7.95 -0.93 3.06
CA LEU A 192 -7.06 -1.59 2.11
C LEU A 192 -5.68 -1.82 2.72
N TRP A 193 -5.05 -2.95 2.41
CA TRP A 193 -3.73 -3.29 2.92
C TRP A 193 -2.93 -4.17 1.96
N PRO A 194 -1.59 -4.16 2.00
CA PRO A 194 -0.75 -5.09 1.24
C PRO A 194 -0.79 -6.49 1.85
N GLN A 195 -1.51 -7.39 1.20
CA GLN A 195 -1.59 -8.79 1.57
C GLN A 195 -0.55 -9.62 0.79
N PRO A 196 0.27 -10.43 1.46
CA PRO A 196 1.29 -11.25 0.79
C PRO A 196 0.68 -12.43 0.03
N TYR A 197 1.23 -12.74 -1.16
CA TYR A 197 0.82 -13.91 -1.95
C TYR A 197 1.28 -15.25 -1.36
N SER A 198 2.50 -15.29 -0.80
CA SER A 198 3.23 -16.53 -0.48
C SER A 198 3.25 -16.88 1.02
N ALA A 199 2.49 -16.18 1.85
CA ALA A 199 2.35 -16.52 3.26
C ALA A 199 1.52 -17.80 3.45
N MET A 200 1.73 -18.51 4.56
CA MET A 200 0.88 -19.66 4.94
C MET A 200 -0.59 -19.24 5.07
N TRP A 201 -0.82 -18.11 5.74
CA TRP A 201 -2.10 -17.43 5.83
C TRP A 201 -2.20 -16.42 4.69
N ASN A 202 -2.78 -16.84 3.57
CA ASN A 202 -2.86 -16.04 2.34
C ASN A 202 -4.29 -15.55 2.05
N ALA A 203 -4.46 -14.89 0.90
CA ALA A 203 -5.75 -14.42 0.37
C ALA A 203 -6.81 -15.52 0.39
N GLN A 204 -6.50 -16.69 -0.17
CA GLN A 204 -7.45 -17.81 -0.23
C GLN A 204 -8.00 -18.21 1.16
N ALA A 205 -7.16 -18.23 2.19
CA ALA A 205 -7.61 -18.52 3.55
C ALA A 205 -8.53 -17.42 4.09
N LYS A 206 -8.22 -16.16 3.81
CA LYS A 206 -9.07 -15.03 4.20
C LYS A 206 -10.42 -15.08 3.46
N ASP A 207 -10.44 -15.33 2.15
CA ASP A 207 -11.67 -15.43 1.36
C ASP A 207 -12.61 -16.52 1.90
N MET A 208 -12.04 -17.65 2.34
CA MET A 208 -12.82 -18.71 3.00
C MET A 208 -13.49 -18.24 4.30
N LEU A 209 -12.79 -17.45 5.12
CA LEU A 209 -13.37 -16.86 6.32
C LEU A 209 -14.46 -15.85 5.95
N GLU A 210 -14.24 -14.99 4.96
CA GLU A 210 -15.20 -13.98 4.54
C GLU A 210 -16.50 -14.61 4.05
N ARG A 211 -16.42 -15.64 3.20
CA ARG A 211 -17.60 -16.42 2.78
C ARG A 211 -18.32 -17.07 3.96
N ARG A 212 -17.57 -17.63 4.91
CA ARG A 212 -18.15 -18.25 6.10
C ARG A 212 -18.88 -17.23 6.98
N LEU A 213 -18.27 -16.08 7.23
CA LEU A 213 -18.86 -15.00 8.03
C LEU A 213 -20.09 -14.41 7.32
N HIS A 214 -20.04 -14.23 6.01
CA HIS A 214 -21.20 -13.81 5.22
C HIS A 214 -22.38 -14.77 5.37
N GLY A 215 -22.14 -16.09 5.23
CA GLY A 215 -23.17 -17.10 5.49
C GLY A 215 -23.71 -17.10 6.93
N MET A 216 -22.86 -16.83 7.92
CA MET A 216 -23.27 -16.69 9.32
C MET A 216 -24.12 -15.43 9.55
N VAL A 217 -23.79 -14.32 8.91
CA VAL A 217 -24.60 -13.08 8.93
C VAL A 217 -25.96 -13.33 8.29
N CYS A 218 -26.01 -13.96 7.12
CA CYS A 218 -27.25 -14.20 6.40
C CYS A 218 -28.14 -15.27 7.02
N SER A 219 -27.59 -16.17 7.82
CA SER A 219 -28.35 -17.09 8.66
C SER A 219 -28.77 -16.49 10.02
N GLY A 220 -28.29 -15.29 10.35
CA GLY A 220 -28.55 -14.65 11.64
C GLY A 220 -27.79 -15.26 12.81
N THR A 221 -26.75 -16.06 12.55
CA THR A 221 -25.88 -16.67 13.58
C THR A 221 -25.01 -15.62 14.27
N VAL A 222 -24.52 -14.64 13.50
CA VAL A 222 -23.78 -13.46 14.00
C VAL A 222 -24.37 -12.20 13.38
N THR A 223 -24.16 -11.05 14.01
CA THR A 223 -24.51 -9.76 13.42
C THR A 223 -23.49 -9.33 12.36
N LEU A 224 -23.87 -8.45 11.44
CA LEU A 224 -22.95 -7.85 10.47
C LEU A 224 -21.77 -7.17 11.18
N GLU A 225 -22.05 -6.43 12.26
CA GLU A 225 -21.03 -5.74 13.05
C GLU A 225 -20.05 -6.71 13.71
N GLN A 226 -20.52 -7.87 14.20
CA GLN A 226 -19.65 -8.91 14.75
C GLN A 226 -18.72 -9.48 13.67
N ALA A 227 -19.25 -9.82 12.49
CA ALA A 227 -18.43 -10.29 11.38
C ALA A 227 -17.35 -9.27 10.96
N GLN A 228 -17.71 -7.99 10.90
CA GLN A 228 -16.77 -6.90 10.62
C GLN A 228 -15.66 -6.80 11.68
N GLN A 229 -16.00 -6.92 12.97
CA GLN A 229 -15.03 -6.93 14.07
C GLN A 229 -14.11 -8.15 14.02
N GLU A 230 -14.63 -9.32 13.63
CA GLU A 230 -13.84 -10.55 13.50
C GLU A 230 -12.77 -10.47 12.40
N LEU A 231 -13.07 -9.76 11.31
CA LEU A 231 -12.11 -9.47 10.23
C LEU A 231 -11.12 -8.36 10.62
N ALA A 232 -11.62 -7.26 11.17
CA ALA A 232 -10.80 -6.08 11.49
C ALA A 232 -9.80 -6.31 12.64
N GLY A 233 -10.07 -7.28 13.52
CA GLY A 233 -9.18 -7.66 14.61
C GLY A 233 -8.03 -8.55 14.14
N ASP A 234 -8.07 -9.82 14.54
CA ASP A 234 -7.12 -10.85 14.11
C ASP A 234 -7.89 -11.89 13.28
N TRP A 235 -7.98 -11.64 11.97
CA TRP A 235 -8.71 -12.52 11.06
C TRP A 235 -8.18 -13.96 11.07
N ILE A 236 -6.89 -14.18 11.39
CA ILE A 236 -6.31 -15.51 11.50
C ILE A 236 -6.85 -16.25 12.74
N GLU A 237 -6.93 -15.58 13.90
CA GLU A 237 -7.57 -16.20 15.08
C GLU A 237 -9.06 -16.44 14.85
N SER A 238 -9.74 -15.55 14.13
CA SER A 238 -11.13 -15.76 13.70
C SER A 238 -11.25 -16.99 12.80
N TYR A 239 -10.38 -17.13 11.80
CA TYR A 239 -10.32 -18.33 10.95
C TYR A 239 -10.17 -19.61 11.77
N LYS A 240 -9.18 -19.64 12.68
CA LYS A 240 -8.91 -20.82 13.53
C LYS A 240 -10.12 -21.21 14.37
N ARG A 241 -10.83 -20.23 14.95
CA ARG A 241 -12.05 -20.45 15.73
C ARG A 241 -13.18 -21.00 14.87
N GLU A 242 -13.42 -20.37 13.72
CA GLU A 242 -14.55 -20.70 12.86
C GLU A 242 -14.40 -22.06 12.16
N PHE A 243 -13.20 -22.41 11.73
CA PHE A 243 -12.88 -23.68 11.09
C PHE A 243 -12.34 -24.74 12.05
N LYS A 244 -12.16 -24.41 13.34
CA LYS A 244 -11.62 -25.31 14.38
C LYS A 244 -10.30 -25.98 13.97
N THR A 245 -9.40 -25.20 13.39
CA THR A 245 -8.11 -25.65 12.85
C THR A 245 -6.96 -24.75 13.34
N GLN A 246 -5.72 -25.24 13.27
CA GLN A 246 -4.51 -24.44 13.57
C GLN A 246 -3.75 -24.01 12.31
N ALA A 247 -4.12 -24.54 11.15
CA ALA A 247 -3.54 -24.24 9.85
C ALA A 247 -4.66 -23.99 8.82
N PRO A 248 -4.39 -23.21 7.75
CA PRO A 248 -5.40 -22.97 6.72
C PRO A 248 -5.83 -24.28 6.05
N LEU A 249 -7.10 -24.37 5.71
CA LEU A 249 -7.63 -25.48 4.94
C LEU A 249 -7.25 -25.31 3.47
N ARG A 250 -6.82 -26.40 2.82
CA ARG A 250 -6.72 -26.47 1.36
C ARG A 250 -8.07 -26.78 0.77
N VAL A 251 -8.38 -26.10 -0.32
CA VAL A 251 -9.46 -26.49 -1.23
C VAL A 251 -8.89 -27.51 -2.23
N GLU A 252 -8.89 -28.80 -1.86
CA GLU A 252 -8.60 -29.88 -2.82
C GLU A 252 -9.92 -30.46 -3.33
N ALA A 253 -10.22 -30.30 -4.62
CA ALA A 253 -11.33 -30.98 -5.31
C ALA A 253 -12.65 -31.05 -4.50
N GLY A 254 -13.10 -29.91 -3.95
CA GLY A 254 -14.38 -29.81 -3.25
C GLY A 254 -14.40 -30.37 -1.81
N LEU A 255 -13.24 -30.69 -1.22
CA LEU A 255 -13.11 -31.09 0.17
C LEU A 255 -12.09 -30.20 0.89
N GLU A 256 -12.55 -29.49 1.91
CA GLU A 256 -11.71 -28.68 2.79
C GLU A 256 -10.87 -29.63 3.67
N ARG A 257 -9.53 -29.60 3.55
CA ARG A 257 -8.62 -30.45 4.36
C ARG A 257 -7.50 -29.62 4.98
N PRO A 258 -7.08 -29.87 6.25
CA PRO A 258 -5.99 -29.13 6.88
C PRO A 258 -4.66 -29.29 6.15
N LEU A 259 -3.89 -28.21 6.06
CA LEU A 259 -2.45 -28.26 5.79
C LEU A 259 -1.73 -29.03 6.90
N LEU A 260 -1.19 -30.21 6.58
CA LEU A 260 -0.30 -30.92 7.49
C LEU A 260 1.05 -30.17 7.58
N PRO A 261 1.69 -30.17 8.76
CA PRO A 261 2.96 -29.50 9.00
C PRO A 261 4.12 -30.06 8.17
#